data_AF-A0A0D0DEV6-F1
#
_entry.id   AF-A0A0D0DEV6-F1
#
_cell.length_a   1.000
_cell.length_b   1.000
_cell.length_c   1.000
_cell.angle_alpha   90.00
_cell.angle_beta   90.00
_cell.angle_gamma   90.00
#
_symmetry.space_group_name_H-M   'P 1'
#
loop_
_entity.id
_entity.type
_entity.pdbx_description
1 polymer ?
#
loop_
_entity_poly.entity_id
_entity_poly.type
_entity_poly.pdbx_seq_one_letter_code
_entity_poly.pdbx_strand_id
1 'polypeptide(L)'
;HKRQCSFQSYGDHDRNKLNLLPVCSVCLGCFSHNDIYCNATHTWDKAHPTFAECHRTALYAKDGCLCCKWQKDKGCNEKHDTKHTCSGCGFAAHGAQCCPHAQ
;
A
#
# COMPACT_ATOMS: atom_id res chain seq x y z
N HIS A 1 17.34 5.95 15.14
CA HIS A 1 16.90 6.86 14.05
C HIS A 1 15.52 6.43 13.53
N LYS A 2 14.44 7.00 14.08
CA LYS A 2 13.06 6.78 13.61
C LYS A 2 12.78 7.80 12.50
N ARG A 3 12.53 7.35 11.26
CA ARG A 3 11.95 8.21 10.24
C ARG A 3 10.45 8.33 10.55
N GLN A 4 10.05 9.45 11.13
CA GLN A 4 8.64 9.80 11.29
C GLN A 4 8.08 10.08 9.88
N CYS A 5 7.13 9.27 9.44
CA CYS A 5 6.19 9.71 8.40
C CYS A 5 5.27 10.74 9.04
N SER A 6 5.47 12.00 8.70
CA SER A 6 4.69 13.12 9.21
C SER A 6 3.24 13.00 8.75
N PHE A 7 2.32 12.91 9.71
CA PHE A 7 0.89 13.07 9.48
C PHE A 7 0.62 14.53 9.09
N GLN A 8 0.30 14.81 7.82
CA GLN A 8 -0.16 16.14 7.42
C GLN A 8 -1.68 16.23 7.59
N SER A 9 -2.08 16.95 8.63
CA SER A 9 -3.42 17.54 8.77
C SER A 9 -3.64 18.61 7.70
N TYR A 10 -4.88 18.66 7.19
CA TYR A 10 -5.36 19.50 6.09
C TYR A 10 -5.08 21.00 6.29
N GLY A 11 -4.58 21.63 5.22
CA GLY A 11 -4.51 23.08 5.01
C GLY A 11 -4.48 23.35 3.50
N ASP A 12 -5.32 24.29 3.07
CA ASP A 12 -5.67 24.62 1.68
C ASP A 12 -4.48 25.15 0.84
N HIS A 13 -4.59 24.95 -0.48
CA HIS A 13 -3.75 25.48 -1.59
C HIS A 13 -2.26 25.09 -1.70
N ASP A 14 -1.92 24.26 -2.71
CA ASP A 14 -1.12 24.71 -3.86
C ASP A 14 -1.25 23.75 -5.07
N ARG A 15 -1.30 24.34 -6.27
CA ARG A 15 -1.68 23.75 -7.56
C ARG A 15 -0.50 23.07 -8.26
N ASN A 16 0.03 21.99 -7.68
CA ASN A 16 1.01 21.14 -8.38
C ASN A 16 0.92 19.66 -7.97
N LYS A 17 -0.30 19.18 -7.72
CA LYS A 17 -0.56 17.76 -7.54
C LYS A 17 -0.51 17.11 -8.93
N LEU A 18 0.68 16.70 -9.37
CA LEU A 18 0.80 15.66 -10.39
C LEU A 18 -0.24 14.59 -10.05
N ASN A 19 -1.05 14.19 -11.03
CA ASN A 19 -2.07 13.15 -10.90
C ASN A 19 -1.41 11.81 -10.53
N LEU A 20 -0.90 11.69 -9.31
CA LEU A 20 -0.32 10.49 -8.75
C LEU A 20 -1.49 9.55 -8.52
N LEU A 21 -1.60 8.57 -9.40
CA LEU A 21 -2.52 7.46 -9.24
C LEU A 21 -2.21 6.77 -7.90
N PRO A 22 -3.23 6.24 -7.21
CA PRO A 22 -2.99 5.47 -5.99
C PRO A 22 -2.04 4.32 -6.27
N VAL A 23 -1.24 3.98 -5.26
CA VAL A 23 -0.35 2.81 -5.35
C VAL A 23 -1.22 1.57 -5.29
N CYS A 24 -1.07 0.69 -6.28
CA CYS A 24 -1.70 -0.61 -6.20
C CYS A 24 -1.12 -1.41 -5.03
N SER A 25 -1.99 -1.90 -4.15
CA SER A 25 -1.57 -2.65 -2.96
C SER A 25 -0.91 -4.00 -3.27
N VAL A 26 -0.98 -4.48 -4.50
CA VAL A 26 -0.36 -5.75 -4.91
C VAL A 26 0.97 -5.49 -5.59
N CYS A 27 0.99 -4.86 -6.77
CA CYS A 27 2.21 -4.66 -7.55
C CYS A 27 3.03 -3.42 -7.16
N LEU A 28 2.54 -2.58 -6.25
CA LEU A 28 3.14 -1.29 -5.87
C LEU A 28 3.28 -0.27 -7.01
N GLY A 29 2.65 -0.51 -8.16
CA GLY A 29 2.66 0.43 -9.29
C GLY A 29 1.65 1.57 -9.13
N CYS A 30 2.01 2.77 -9.59
CA CYS A 30 1.19 3.97 -9.67
C CYS A 30 0.72 4.22 -11.11
N PHE A 31 0.16 3.19 -11.76
CA PHE A 31 -0.37 3.27 -13.13
C PHE A 31 -1.80 2.74 -13.19
N SER A 32 -2.55 3.18 -14.19
CA SER A 32 -3.98 2.89 -14.28
C SER A 32 -4.22 1.41 -14.54
N HIS A 33 -4.79 0.72 -13.56
CA HIS A 33 -5.34 -0.62 -13.70
C HIS A 33 -6.39 -0.86 -12.60
N ASN A 34 -7.02 -2.04 -12.62
CA ASN A 34 -8.03 -2.39 -11.65
C ASN A 34 -7.38 -3.04 -10.42
N ASP A 35 -6.98 -2.23 -9.43
CA ASP A 35 -6.25 -2.66 -8.23
C ASP A 35 -6.97 -3.78 -7.45
N ILE A 36 -8.31 -3.75 -7.44
CA ILE A 36 -9.15 -4.73 -6.72
C ILE A 36 -9.02 -6.14 -7.33
N TYR A 37 -8.64 -6.22 -8.61
CA TYR A 37 -8.42 -7.48 -9.34
C TYR A 37 -6.96 -7.65 -9.77
N CYS A 38 -6.03 -6.89 -9.18
CA CYS A 38 -4.62 -7.03 -9.49
C CYS A 38 -4.12 -8.40 -9.01
N ASN A 39 -3.65 -9.21 -9.94
CA ASN A 39 -3.12 -10.56 -9.72
C ASN A 39 -1.61 -10.65 -10.01
N ALA A 40 -0.92 -9.51 -9.90
CA ALA A 40 0.53 -9.46 -10.12
C ALA A 40 1.25 -10.33 -9.07
N THR A 41 2.18 -11.14 -9.54
CA THR A 41 3.04 -11.99 -8.69
C THR A 41 4.35 -11.31 -8.32
N HIS A 42 4.64 -10.16 -8.95
CA HIS A 42 5.83 -9.36 -8.72
C HIS A 42 5.48 -7.87 -8.64
N THR A 43 6.39 -7.09 -8.07
CA THR A 43 6.37 -5.63 -8.09
C THR A 43 6.34 -5.09 -9.52
N TRP A 44 5.94 -3.84 -9.69
CA TRP A 44 5.77 -3.19 -11.00
C TRP A 44 7.04 -3.22 -11.87
N ASP A 45 8.23 -3.24 -11.24
CA ASP A 45 9.55 -3.36 -11.87
C ASP A 45 10.00 -4.81 -12.10
N LYS A 46 9.21 -5.79 -11.65
CA LYS A 46 9.50 -7.22 -11.64
C LYS A 46 10.73 -7.62 -10.81
N ALA A 47 11.27 -6.73 -9.98
CA ALA A 47 12.47 -6.99 -9.19
C ALA A 47 12.21 -7.92 -8.00
N HIS A 48 11.00 -7.86 -7.43
CA HIS A 48 10.65 -8.61 -6.22
C HIS A 48 9.30 -9.32 -6.39
N PRO A 49 9.15 -10.56 -5.88
CA PRO A 49 7.83 -11.16 -5.72
C PRO A 49 6.92 -10.29 -4.84
N THR A 50 5.62 -10.28 -5.11
CA THR A 50 4.66 -9.59 -4.23
C THR A 50 4.59 -10.30 -2.88
N PHE A 51 4.55 -9.52 -1.79
CA PHE A 51 4.41 -10.08 -0.45
C PHE A 51 2.99 -10.61 -0.19
N ALA A 52 1.98 -9.95 -0.77
CA ALA A 52 0.59 -10.35 -0.67
C ALA A 52 -0.07 -10.45 -2.05
N GLU A 53 -1.09 -11.30 -2.12
CA GLU A 53 -1.96 -11.46 -3.28
C GLU A 53 -3.35 -10.88 -3.01
N CYS A 54 -4.04 -10.42 -4.05
CA CYS A 54 -5.44 -10.04 -3.96
C CYS A 54 -6.32 -11.21 -4.38
N HIS A 55 -7.19 -11.66 -3.49
CA HIS A 55 -8.20 -12.68 -3.77
C HIS A 55 -9.58 -12.18 -3.36
N ARG A 56 -10.51 -12.13 -4.33
CA ARG A 56 -11.90 -11.67 -4.13
C ARG A 56 -11.99 -10.34 -3.36
N THR A 57 -11.20 -9.34 -3.75
CA THR A 57 -11.15 -7.98 -3.18
C THR A 57 -10.46 -7.85 -1.80
N ALA A 58 -9.94 -8.95 -1.25
CA ALA A 58 -9.19 -8.95 0.00
C ALA A 58 -7.72 -9.29 -0.24
N LEU A 59 -6.84 -8.71 0.56
CA LEU A 59 -5.40 -8.94 0.49
C LEU A 59 -5.00 -10.06 1.46
N TYR A 60 -4.20 -11.00 0.98
CA TYR A 60 -3.70 -12.13 1.74
C TYR A 60 -2.19 -12.22 1.64
N ALA A 61 -1.54 -12.29 2.81
CA ALA A 61 -0.17 -12.73 2.93
C ALA A 61 -0.15 -14.18 3.45
N LYS A 62 1.04 -14.77 3.51
CA LYS A 62 1.24 -16.13 4.05
C LYS A 62 0.64 -16.31 5.46
N ASP A 63 0.69 -15.26 6.28
CA ASP A 63 0.24 -15.28 7.67
C ASP A 63 -1.24 -14.85 7.85
N GLY A 64 -1.95 -14.58 6.75
CA GLY A 64 -3.39 -14.31 6.76
C GLY A 64 -3.81 -13.04 6.04
N CYS A 65 -5.05 -12.61 6.31
CA CYS A 65 -5.68 -11.47 5.66
C CYS A 65 -5.13 -10.14 6.19
N LEU A 66 -4.74 -9.25 5.28
CA LEU A 66 -4.24 -7.91 5.59
C LEU A 66 -5.37 -6.87 5.63
N CYS A 67 -5.12 -5.80 6.36
CA CYS A 67 -6.05 -4.68 6.46
C CYS A 67 -5.99 -3.82 5.18
N CYS A 68 -7.06 -3.81 4.37
CA CYS A 68 -7.11 -2.98 3.16
C CYS A 68 -7.14 -1.47 3.48
N LYS A 69 -7.65 -1.06 4.65
CA LYS A 69 -7.59 0.35 5.08
C LYS A 69 -6.15 0.78 5.36
N TRP A 70 -5.36 -0.12 5.96
CA TRP A 70 -3.95 0.11 6.26
C TRP A 70 -3.12 0.39 5.01
N GLN A 71 -3.42 -0.27 3.88
CA GLN A 71 -2.69 -0.07 2.63
C GLN A 71 -2.92 1.29 1.96
N LYS A 72 -3.98 2.00 2.36
CA LYS A 72 -4.35 3.32 1.81
C LYS A 72 -3.61 4.44 2.54
N ASP A 73 -3.58 5.61 1.91
CA ASP A 73 -2.92 6.83 2.41
C ASP A 73 -3.26 7.19 3.87
N LYS A 74 -4.55 7.08 4.23
CA LYS A 74 -5.04 7.41 5.58
C LYS A 74 -4.65 6.37 6.64
N GLY A 75 -4.13 5.22 6.23
CA GLY A 75 -3.90 4.07 7.08
C GLY A 75 -5.18 3.56 7.76
N CYS A 76 -4.99 2.88 8.89
CA CYS A 76 -6.08 2.37 9.72
C CYS A 76 -5.80 2.64 11.19
N ASN A 77 -6.79 3.17 11.91
CA ASN A 77 -6.71 3.50 13.35
C ASN A 77 -7.38 2.43 14.24
N GLU A 78 -7.89 1.36 13.65
CA GLU A 78 -8.53 0.28 14.38
C GLU A 78 -7.47 -0.62 15.01
N LYS A 79 -7.76 -1.18 16.20
CA LYS A 79 -6.83 -2.04 16.94
C LYS A 79 -6.86 -3.47 16.39
N HIS A 80 -6.22 -3.69 15.24
CA HIS A 80 -5.92 -5.02 14.70
C HIS A 80 -4.54 -5.07 14.04
N ASP A 81 -3.54 -4.55 14.77
CA ASP A 81 -2.16 -4.34 14.31
C ASP A 81 -1.48 -5.56 13.70
N THR A 82 -1.90 -6.78 14.04
CA THR A 82 -1.38 -8.01 13.40
C THR A 82 -1.70 -8.08 11.90
N LYS A 83 -2.64 -7.26 11.41
CA LYS A 83 -3.02 -7.11 10.00
C LYS A 83 -2.45 -5.85 9.36
N HIS A 84 -1.74 -5.01 10.14
CA HIS A 84 -1.09 -3.78 9.69
C HIS A 84 0.30 -4.07 9.15
N THR A 85 0.33 -4.85 8.07
CA THR A 85 1.56 -5.20 7.36
C THR A 85 1.46 -4.68 5.93
N CYS A 86 2.48 -4.02 5.42
CA CYS A 86 2.56 -3.58 4.03
C CYS A 86 2.44 -4.79 3.10
N SER A 87 1.47 -4.76 2.19
CA SER A 87 1.21 -5.85 1.25
C SER A 87 2.28 -5.99 0.16
N GLY A 88 3.14 -4.98 -0.02
CA GLY A 88 4.23 -5.01 -0.99
C GLY A 88 5.53 -5.58 -0.44
N CYS A 89 5.95 -5.16 0.76
CA CYS A 89 7.26 -5.50 1.32
C CYS A 89 7.23 -6.22 2.68
N GLY A 90 6.04 -6.43 3.26
CA GLY A 90 5.90 -7.16 4.53
C GLY A 90 6.28 -6.37 5.79
N PHE A 91 6.57 -5.07 5.71
CA PHE A 91 6.87 -4.25 6.88
C PHE A 91 5.62 -3.69 7.55
N ALA A 92 5.57 -3.73 8.89
CA ALA A 92 4.43 -3.24 9.66
C ALA A 92 4.41 -1.71 9.92
N ALA A 93 5.47 -1.00 9.52
CA ALA A 93 5.60 0.43 9.80
C ALA A 93 4.78 1.33 8.87
N HIS A 94 4.30 0.80 7.74
CA HIS A 94 3.55 1.53 6.72
C HIS A 94 2.61 0.59 5.95
N GLY A 95 1.67 1.17 5.20
CA GLY A 95 0.91 0.47 4.17
C GLY A 95 1.47 0.69 2.76
N ALA A 96 0.93 -0.02 1.77
CA ALA A 96 1.41 0.02 0.37
C ALA A 96 1.56 1.44 -0.20
N GLN A 97 0.61 2.35 0.10
CA GLN A 97 0.66 3.74 -0.37
C GLN A 97 1.92 4.51 0.04
N CYS A 98 2.55 4.11 1.15
CA CYS A 98 3.78 4.73 1.67
C CYS A 98 4.98 3.77 1.55
N CYS A 99 4.88 2.72 0.73
CA CYS A 99 5.96 1.77 0.55
C CYS A 99 7.13 2.40 -0.22
N PRO A 100 8.39 2.24 0.22
CA PRO A 100 9.56 2.75 -0.51
C PRO A 100 9.75 2.12 -1.91
N HIS A 101 9.13 0.98 -2.16
CA HIS A 101 9.16 0.29 -3.46
C HIS A 101 8.03 0.71 -4.40
N ALA A 102 7.15 1.61 -3.95
CA ALA A 102 6.06 2.11 -4.78
C ALA A 102 6.54 3.16 -5.79
N GLN A 103 6.05 3.06 -7.03
CA GLN A 103 6.43 3.95 -8.13
C GLN A 103 5.38 4.03 -9.24
#